data_AF-A0A2N2D0L9-F1
#
_entry.id   AF-A0A2N2D0L9-F1
#
_cell.length_a   1.000
_cell.length_b   1.000
_cell.length_c   1.000
_cell.angle_alpha   90.00
_cell.angle_beta   90.00
_cell.angle_gamma   90.00
#
_symmetry.space_group_name_H-M   'P 1'
#
loop_
_entity.id
_entity.type
_entity.pdbx_description
1 polymer ?
#
loop_
_entity_poly.entity_id
_entity_poly.type
_entity_poly.pdbx_seq_one_letter_code
_entity_poly.pdbx_strand_id
1 'polypeptide(L)'
;MEKILSIIVPAMLLAYYLKTSWLDIKDKKILLVLMIGGTVLFYVGLLFRPINQLLGSTLQLVATCLFFTAVAINISNRPKEKAPDPGFQQDEDSE
;
A
#
# COMPACT_ATOMS: atom_id res chain seq x y z
N MET A 1 -19.24 17.56 -1.82
CA MET A 1 -19.02 16.27 -1.12
C MET A 1 -17.89 15.45 -1.75
N GLU A 2 -17.86 15.26 -3.07
CA GLU A 2 -16.86 14.41 -3.76
C GLU A 2 -15.39 14.78 -3.48
N LYS A 3 -15.04 16.07 -3.43
CA LYS A 3 -13.66 16.52 -3.14
C LYS A 3 -13.18 16.12 -1.74
N ILE A 4 -14.07 16.13 -0.75
CA ILE A 4 -13.75 15.79 0.64
C ILE A 4 -13.47 14.28 0.75
N LEU A 5 -14.29 13.46 0.08
CA LEU A 5 -14.06 12.01 -0.05
C LEU A 5 -12.73 11.70 -0.75
N SER A 6 -12.39 12.44 -1.81
CA SER A 6 -11.13 12.23 -2.54
C SER A 6 -9.87 12.57 -1.73
N ILE A 7 -10.01 13.30 -0.62
CA ILE A 7 -8.92 13.65 0.29
C ILE A 7 -8.89 12.68 1.49
N ILE A 8 -10.05 12.43 2.10
CA ILE A 8 -10.17 11.63 3.32
C ILE A 8 -9.87 10.15 3.07
N VAL A 9 -10.32 9.59 1.95
CA VAL A 9 -10.12 8.16 1.64
C VAL A 9 -8.64 7.79 1.54
N PRO A 10 -7.81 8.46 0.71
CA PRO A 10 -6.38 8.16 0.65
C PRO A 10 -5.64 8.45 1.96
N ALA A 11 -6.06 9.47 2.73
CA ALA A 11 -5.50 9.74 4.05
C ALA A 11 -5.80 8.62 5.06
N MET A 12 -7.04 8.11 5.10
CA MET A 12 -7.40 6.98 5.94
C MET A 12 -6.69 5.69 5.52
N LEU A 13 -6.56 5.44 4.21
CA LEU A 13 -5.85 4.27 3.69
C LEU A 13 -4.38 4.28 4.09
N LEU A 14 -3.73 5.45 3.97
CA LEU A 14 -2.36 5.64 4.43
C LEU A 14 -2.23 5.41 5.94
N ALA A 15 -3.13 5.99 6.74
CA ALA A 15 -3.13 5.85 8.20
C ALA A 15 -3.36 4.40 8.65
N TYR A 16 -4.30 3.69 8.02
CA TYR A 16 -4.57 2.27 8.26
C TYR A 16 -3.34 1.42 7.96
N TYR A 17 -2.71 1.67 6.80
CA TYR A 17 -1.54 0.91 6.39
C TYR A 17 -0.33 1.17 7.29
N LEU A 18 -0.09 2.42 7.67
CA LEU A 18 0.91 2.78 8.68
C LEU A 18 0.65 2.05 10.00
N LYS A 19 -0.60 2.04 10.48
CA LYS A 19 -0.96 1.35 11.73
C LYS A 19 -0.69 -0.15 11.67
N THR A 20 -1.07 -0.82 10.57
CA THR A 20 -0.93 -2.28 10.42
C THR A 20 0.51 -2.71 10.15
N SER A 21 1.29 -1.89 9.46
CA SER A 21 2.66 -2.24 9.04
C SER A 21 3.76 -1.51 9.82
N TRP A 22 3.44 -0.82 10.92
CA TRP A 22 4.39 0.04 11.68
C TRP A 22 5.67 -0.70 12.12
N LEU A 23 5.56 -1.98 12.49
CA LEU A 23 6.69 -2.80 12.92
C LEU A 23 7.58 -3.24 11.75
N ASP A 24 7.00 -3.60 10.60
CA ASP A 24 7.70 -4.02 9.37
C ASP A 24 8.25 -2.85 8.53
N ILE A 25 7.60 -1.68 8.61
CA ILE A 25 7.91 -0.51 7.78
C ILE A 25 9.22 0.15 8.19
N LYS A 26 9.63 0.03 9.46
CA LYS A 26 10.91 0.60 9.94
C LYS A 26 12.11 0.03 9.19
N ASP A 27 12.06 -1.25 8.82
CA ASP A 27 13.10 -1.91 8.05
C ASP A 27 12.97 -1.65 6.54
N LYS A 28 11.75 -1.40 6.05
CA LYS A 28 11.45 -1.15 4.63
C LYS A 28 11.33 0.35 4.32
N LYS A 29 12.43 1.10 4.54
CA LYS A 29 12.51 2.56 4.27
C LYS A 29 12.05 2.97 2.86
N ILE A 30 12.38 2.16 1.84
CA ILE A 30 11.97 2.41 0.45
C ILE A 30 10.45 2.39 0.30
N LEU A 31 9.77 1.49 1.01
CA LEU A 31 8.32 1.35 0.96
C LEU A 31 7.62 2.55 1.60
N LEU A 32 8.18 3.05 2.71
CA LEU A 32 7.72 4.26 3.37
C LEU A 32 7.90 5.50 2.49
N VAL A 33 9.05 5.62 1.82
CA VAL A 33 9.31 6.71 0.86
C VAL A 33 8.36 6.64 -0.33
N LEU A 34 8.08 5.45 -0.88
CA LEU A 34 7.10 5.30 -1.96
C LEU A 34 5.69 5.71 -1.52
N MET A 35 5.27 5.33 -0.31
CA MET A 35 3.94 5.68 0.19
C MET A 35 3.79 7.16 0.50
N ILE A 36 4.74 7.76 1.21
CA ILE A 36 4.72 9.20 1.50
C ILE A 36 4.84 9.98 0.20
N GLY A 37 5.77 9.59 -0.68
CA GLY A 37 5.96 10.20 -1.99
C GLY A 37 4.70 10.13 -2.85
N GLY A 38 4.06 8.96 -2.94
CA GLY A 38 2.79 8.77 -3.65
C GLY A 38 1.66 9.62 -3.07
N THR A 39 1.55 9.72 -1.75
CA THR A 39 0.56 10.57 -1.07
C THR A 39 0.76 12.04 -1.42
N VAL A 40 2.00 12.54 -1.30
CA VAL A 40 2.34 13.93 -1.63
C VAL A 40 2.02 14.22 -3.09
N LEU A 41 2.40 13.32 -4.00
CA LEU A 41 2.14 13.46 -5.43
C LEU A 41 0.63 13.50 -5.74
N PHE A 42 -0.18 12.72 -5.01
CA PHE A 42 -1.63 12.74 -5.12
C PHE A 42 -2.21 14.09 -4.70
N TYR A 43 -1.76 14.65 -3.58
CA TYR A 43 -2.18 15.98 -3.10
C TYR A 43 -1.75 17.09 -4.04
N VAL A 44 -0.53 17.02 -4.60
CA VAL A 44 -0.06 17.95 -5.62
C VAL A 44 -0.96 17.86 -6.87
N GLY A 45 -1.33 16.66 -7.31
CA GLY A 45 -2.29 16.48 -8.41
C GLY A 45 -3.66 17.11 -8.10
N LEU A 46 -4.14 17.02 -6.86
CA LEU A 46 -5.37 17.66 -6.38
C LEU A 46 -5.29 19.19 -6.42
N LEU A 47 -4.14 19.78 -6.03
CA LEU A 47 -3.88 21.22 -6.09
C LEU A 47 -3.71 21.74 -7.52
N PHE A 48 -3.14 20.93 -8.42
CA PHE A 48 -2.94 21.29 -9.82
C PHE A 48 -4.18 21.07 -10.70
N ARG A 49 -5.11 20.20 -10.29
CA ARG A 49 -6.37 19.93 -11.02
C ARG A 49 -7.18 21.19 -11.40
N PRO A 50 -7.34 22.23 -10.54
CA PRO A 50 -8.02 23.46 -10.94
C PRO A 50 -7.22 24.33 -11.94
N ILE A 51 -5.90 24.17 -12.00
CA ILE A 51 -5.02 24.95 -12.91
C ILE A 51 -4.93 24.23 -14.27
N ASN A 52 -4.73 22.91 -14.24
CA ASN A 52 -4.64 22.06 -15.42
C ASN A 52 -5.23 20.69 -15.09
N GLN A 53 -6.44 20.45 -15.56
CA GLN A 53 -7.20 19.24 -15.26
C GLN A 53 -6.50 17.98 -15.79
N LEU A 54 -5.86 18.06 -16.96
CA LEU A 54 -5.12 16.95 -17.55
C LEU A 54 -3.93 16.59 -16.65
N LEU A 55 -3.12 17.59 -16.30
CA LEU A 55 -1.92 17.40 -15.48
C LEU A 55 -2.29 16.88 -14.08
N GLY A 56 -3.30 17.47 -13.42
CA GLY A 56 -3.78 17.03 -12.11
C GLY A 56 -4.29 15.59 -12.12
N SER A 57 -5.02 15.18 -13.16
CA SER A 57 -5.52 13.80 -13.30
C SER A 57 -4.38 12.82 -13.57
N THR A 58 -3.39 13.19 -14.38
CA THR A 58 -2.19 12.38 -14.63
C THR A 58 -1.37 12.20 -13.35
N LEU A 59 -1.17 13.25 -12.56
CA LEU A 59 -0.48 13.14 -11.27
C LEU A 59 -1.22 12.22 -10.30
N GLN A 60 -2.55 12.30 -10.24
CA GLN A 60 -3.36 11.39 -9.42
C GLN A 60 -3.26 9.94 -9.89
N LEU A 61 -3.27 9.70 -11.20
CA LEU A 61 -3.08 8.37 -11.78
C LEU A 61 -1.70 7.79 -11.44
N VAL A 62 -0.63 8.58 -11.63
CA VAL A 62 0.74 8.19 -11.30
C VAL A 62 0.89 7.89 -9.82
N ALA A 63 0.33 8.72 -8.95
CA ALA A 63 0.32 8.47 -7.51
C ALA A 63 -0.39 7.16 -7.15
N THR A 64 -1.52 6.88 -7.78
CA THR A 64 -2.29 5.64 -7.58
C THR A 64 -1.47 4.42 -8.02
N CYS A 65 -0.80 4.49 -9.18
CA CYS A 65 0.10 3.43 -9.65
C CYS A 65 1.27 3.19 -8.70
N LEU A 66 1.88 4.25 -8.15
CA LEU A 66 2.94 4.12 -7.14
C LEU A 66 2.44 3.44 -5.87
N PHE A 67 1.22 3.73 -5.43
CA PHE A 67 0.60 3.06 -4.29
C PHE A 67 0.40 1.56 -4.53
N PHE A 68 -0.18 1.17 -5.67
CA PHE A 68 -0.35 -0.24 -6.02
C PHE A 68 1.00 -0.96 -6.14
N THR A 69 2.01 -0.30 -6.68
CA THR A 69 3.37 -0.84 -6.78
C THR A 69 3.98 -1.06 -5.39
N ALA A 70 3.83 -0.09 -4.48
CA ALA A 70 4.30 -0.22 -3.11
C ALA A 70 3.60 -1.38 -2.37
N VAL A 71 2.28 -1.55 -2.58
CA VAL A 71 1.51 -2.66 -2.01
C VAL A 71 1.96 -4.00 -2.61
N ALA A 72 2.12 -4.09 -3.92
CA ALA A 72 2.57 -5.29 -4.61
C ALA A 72 3.98 -5.71 -4.15
N ILE A 73 4.92 -4.75 -4.04
CA ILE A 73 6.25 -5.00 -3.49
C ILE A 73 6.15 -5.48 -2.04
N ASN A 74 5.28 -4.88 -1.22
CA ASN A 74 5.13 -5.33 0.17
C ASN A 74 4.62 -6.77 0.25
N ILE A 75 3.61 -7.12 -0.55
CA ILE A 75 3.05 -8.48 -0.59
C ILE A 75 4.10 -9.48 -1.08
N SER A 76 4.82 -9.15 -2.17
CA SER A 76 5.89 -10.02 -2.71
C SER A 76 7.05 -10.21 -1.73
N ASN A 77 7.32 -9.21 -0.88
CA ASN A 77 8.37 -9.26 0.15
C ASN A 77 7.85 -9.76 1.51
N ARG A 78 6.58 -10.18 1.63
CA ARG A 78 6.16 -10.93 2.81
C ARG A 78 6.77 -12.33 2.71
N PRO A 79 7.43 -12.83 3.77
CA PRO A 79 7.83 -14.23 3.79
C PRO A 79 6.57 -15.05 3.52
N LYS A 80 6.58 -15.84 2.44
CA LYS A 80 5.50 -16.80 2.18
C LYS A 80 5.43 -17.65 3.44
N GLU A 81 4.31 -17.58 4.14
CA GLU A 81 3.98 -18.51 5.20
C GLU A 81 4.28 -19.89 4.64
N LYS A 82 5.25 -20.60 5.27
CA LYS A 82 5.55 -21.97 4.87
C LYS A 82 4.21 -22.69 4.92
N ALA A 83 3.78 -23.23 3.78
CA ALA A 83 2.64 -24.14 3.76
C ALA A 83 2.82 -25.13 4.90
N PRO A 84 1.77 -25.44 5.69
CA PRO A 84 1.88 -26.44 6.74
C PRO A 84 2.52 -27.68 6.11
N ASP A 85 3.67 -28.09 6.67
CA ASP A 85 4.42 -29.26 6.20
C ASP A 85 3.43 -30.42 6.11
N PRO A 86 3.18 -31.02 4.93
CA PRO A 86 2.34 -32.22 4.83
C PRO A 86 3.00 -33.47 5.46
N GLY A 87 3.97 -33.28 6.36
CA GLY A 87 4.83 -34.31 6.95
C GLY A 87 4.50 -34.69 8.41
N PHE A 88 3.36 -34.28 8.95
CA PHE A 88 2.87 -34.77 10.25
C PHE A 88 1.52 -35.51 10.08
N GLN A 89 1.51 -36.59 9.28
CA GLN A 89 0.67 -37.74 9.61
C GLN A 89 1.60 -38.74 10.28
N GLN A 90 1.69 -38.58 11.59
CA GLN A 90 2.39 -39.48 12.50
C GLN A 90 1.59 -40.79 12.52
N ASP A 91 2.26 -41.88 12.18
CA ASP A 91 1.78 -43.24 12.33
C ASP A 91 1.33 -43.46 13.78
N GLU A 92 0.03 -43.63 14.01
CA GLU A 92 -0.51 -44.23 15.24
C GLU A 92 -1.94 -44.70 14.97
N ASP A 93 -2.06 -45.96 14.55
CA ASP A 93 -3.15 -46.87 14.94
C ASP A 93 -2.69 -48.29 14.55
N SER A 94 -1.73 -48.79 15.34
CA SER A 94 -1.49 -50.22 15.53
C SER A 94 -2.28 -50.67 16.74
N GLU A 95 -3.41 -51.33 16.53
CA GLU A 95 -3.96 -52.38 17.40
C GLU A 95 -4.91 -53.29 16.59
#